data_AF-A0A0S4PXD0-F1
#
_entry.id   AF-A0A0S4PXD0-F1
#
_cell.length_a   1.000
_cell.length_b   1.000
_cell.length_c   1.000
_cell.angle_alpha   90.00
_cell.angle_beta   90.00
_cell.angle_gamma   90.00
#
_symmetry.space_group_name_H-M   'P 1'
#
loop_
_entity.id
_entity.type
_entity.pdbx_description
1 polymer ?
#
loop_
_entity_poly.entity_id
_entity_poly.type
_entity_poly.pdbx_seq_one_letter_code
_entity_poly.pdbx_strand_id
1 'polypeptide(L)'
;MKKLKWIYLIVVAVCAGGFYACAEQEPTPPAQPTQHTSAKSQNTKSPQKNLQNTPQKTSQANTQKSLIESKKQEHKKTPDSTKALESSTKKTSKPADTDSKYTQNMLENINGEQRKEEVEEDGHTYEAIITYKPDTKIKHGKETLYYLGGGVAQVAFYIDNKKEGLYQIFSQEGVLVYEAYYKNGLLHGLCRIFEVKSGKLKSEMNFANGAQEGEMRIYDTAGRLWHTLEYRGGKKNGTAKEFDDNGKVVREVLYSNDMEISNKAKF
;
A
#
# COMPACT_ATOMS: atom_id res chain seq x y z
N MET A 1 11.28 23.27 -5.95
CA MET A 1 11.50 21.81 -5.75
C MET A 1 11.06 21.43 -4.34
N LYS A 2 9.81 21.05 -4.14
CA LYS A 2 9.29 20.49 -2.87
C LYS A 2 8.38 19.32 -3.23
N LYS A 3 8.99 18.16 -3.49
CA LYS A 3 8.29 16.88 -3.71
C LYS A 3 8.93 15.86 -2.76
N LEU A 4 8.13 14.92 -2.25
CA LEU A 4 8.49 13.83 -1.31
C LEU A 4 8.54 14.17 0.20
N LYS A 5 7.46 14.72 0.78
CA LYS A 5 7.20 14.58 2.23
C LYS A 5 6.17 13.49 2.57
N TRP A 6 5.43 12.99 1.59
CA TRP A 6 4.21 12.21 1.80
C TRP A 6 4.47 10.72 2.05
N ILE A 7 5.38 10.08 1.30
CA ILE A 7 5.76 8.67 1.58
C ILE A 7 6.47 8.55 2.94
N TYR A 8 7.13 9.62 3.39
CA TYR A 8 7.73 9.66 4.73
C TYR A 8 6.68 9.62 5.85
N LEU A 9 5.45 10.13 5.61
CA LEU A 9 4.38 10.11 6.61
C LEU A 9 3.74 8.72 6.77
N ILE A 10 3.56 7.96 5.68
CA ILE A 10 3.07 6.57 5.75
C ILE A 10 4.12 5.67 6.44
N VAL A 11 5.41 5.86 6.11
CA VAL A 11 6.52 5.11 6.73
C VAL A 11 6.72 5.48 8.21
N VAL A 12 6.58 6.75 8.57
CA VAL A 12 6.69 7.21 9.96
C VAL A 12 5.44 6.87 10.77
N ALA A 13 4.24 6.86 10.19
CA ALA A 13 3.03 6.41 10.87
C ALA A 13 3.08 4.92 11.21
N VAL A 14 3.68 4.07 10.38
CA VAL A 14 3.89 2.65 10.73
C VAL A 14 4.98 2.48 11.81
N CYS A 15 5.99 3.35 11.84
CA CYS A 15 7.09 3.28 12.82
C CYS A 15 6.80 4.02 14.15
N ALA A 16 5.91 5.02 14.17
CA ALA A 16 5.56 5.84 15.34
C ALA A 16 4.09 5.66 15.79
N GLY A 17 3.25 5.09 14.94
CA GLY A 17 1.81 4.90 15.15
C GLY A 17 1.41 3.45 15.38
N GLY A 18 2.10 2.76 16.29
CA GLY A 18 1.55 1.58 16.98
C GLY A 18 0.32 1.89 17.85
N PHE A 19 -0.35 3.01 17.61
CA PHE A 19 -1.59 3.46 18.23
C PHE A 19 -2.49 3.99 17.10
N TYR A 20 -3.69 3.44 17.00
CA TYR A 20 -4.74 3.63 15.98
C TYR A 20 -4.82 2.59 14.87
N ALA A 21 -4.96 1.32 15.26
CA ALA A 21 -5.76 0.37 14.48
C ALA A 21 -6.40 -0.67 15.41
N CYS A 22 -7.32 -0.21 16.27
CA CYS A 22 -8.43 -0.99 16.85
C CYS A 22 -9.20 -0.10 17.83
N ALA A 23 -10.12 0.71 17.32
CA ALA A 23 -11.30 1.07 18.09
C ALA A 23 -12.48 0.43 17.35
N GLU A 24 -13.00 -0.62 17.96
CA GLU A 24 -14.21 -1.31 17.55
C GLU A 24 -15.34 -0.30 17.37
N GLN A 25 -15.97 -0.29 16.19
CA GLN A 25 -17.32 0.22 16.09
C GLN A 25 -18.21 -0.79 16.82
N GLU A 26 -18.62 -0.45 18.04
CA GLU A 26 -19.74 -1.16 18.66
C GLU A 26 -20.98 -1.03 17.76
N PRO A 27 -21.71 -2.13 17.50
CA PRO A 27 -22.95 -2.05 16.75
C PRO A 27 -24.02 -1.35 17.60
N THR A 28 -24.45 -0.17 17.18
CA THR A 28 -25.63 0.47 17.78
C THR A 28 -26.89 -0.36 17.49
N PRO A 29 -27.69 -0.70 18.52
CA PRO A 29 -28.93 -1.44 18.32
C PRO A 29 -30.01 -0.56 17.66
N PRO A 30 -30.95 -1.16 16.89
CA PRO A 30 -31.89 -0.40 16.06
C PRO A 30 -33.01 0.20 16.90
N ALA A 31 -33.28 1.50 16.72
CA ALA A 31 -34.49 2.14 17.23
C ALA A 31 -35.58 2.14 16.13
N GLN A 32 -36.72 1.51 16.45
CA GLN A 32 -37.97 1.52 15.67
C GLN A 32 -38.86 2.73 16.05
N PRO A 33 -39.92 3.03 15.28
CA PRO A 33 -40.38 4.39 14.99
C PRO A 33 -41.49 4.88 15.92
N THR A 34 -41.58 6.20 16.10
CA THR A 34 -42.79 6.85 16.60
C THR A 34 -43.12 8.11 15.81
N GLN A 35 -44.41 8.21 15.50
CA GLN A 35 -45.06 9.22 14.69
C GLN A 35 -45.41 10.51 15.46
N HIS A 36 -45.58 11.57 14.66
CA HIS A 36 -46.45 12.74 14.80
C HIS A 36 -46.40 13.61 16.07
N THR A 37 -46.13 14.91 15.88
CA THR A 37 -47.18 15.94 15.98
C THR A 37 -46.77 17.25 15.30
N SER A 38 -47.80 17.94 14.82
CA SER A 38 -47.88 19.08 13.91
C SER A 38 -47.64 20.46 14.55
N ALA A 39 -47.17 21.44 13.76
CA ALA A 39 -47.86 22.74 13.61
C ALA A 39 -47.35 23.60 12.42
N LYS A 40 -48.34 24.15 11.70
CA LYS A 40 -48.40 25.19 10.63
C LYS A 40 -47.42 26.38 10.84
N SER A 41 -46.98 27.14 9.83
CA SER A 41 -47.81 27.93 8.90
C SER A 41 -47.02 28.67 7.79
N GLN A 42 -47.58 28.63 6.56
CA GLN A 42 -47.73 29.66 5.51
C GLN A 42 -46.49 30.33 4.85
N ASN A 43 -46.22 30.09 3.55
CA ASN A 43 -46.79 30.73 2.32
C ASN A 43 -46.03 32.05 1.98
N THR A 44 -45.35 32.20 0.83
CA THR A 44 -46.00 32.57 -0.45
C THR A 44 -45.00 32.67 -1.63
N LYS A 45 -45.53 32.30 -2.82
CA LYS A 45 -45.38 32.88 -4.17
C LYS A 45 -44.09 32.74 -5.00
N SER A 46 -44.22 31.90 -6.03
CA SER A 46 -43.62 32.00 -7.38
C SER A 46 -44.13 33.23 -8.15
N PRO A 47 -43.53 33.56 -9.32
CA PRO A 47 -44.17 33.15 -10.59
C PRO A 47 -43.22 32.77 -11.75
N GLN A 48 -43.79 31.99 -12.68
CA GLN A 48 -43.27 31.57 -13.99
C GLN A 48 -43.46 32.63 -15.09
N LYS A 49 -42.61 32.55 -16.13
CA LYS A 49 -42.90 32.76 -17.59
C LYS A 49 -41.65 32.26 -18.35
N ASN A 50 -41.62 31.20 -19.16
CA ASN A 50 -42.38 30.75 -20.34
C ASN A 50 -42.04 31.51 -21.64
N LEU A 51 -41.52 30.75 -22.64
CA LEU A 51 -41.64 30.82 -24.13
C LEU A 51 -40.35 30.27 -24.78
N GLN A 52 -40.36 29.07 -25.38
CA GLN A 52 -40.72 28.73 -26.77
C GLN A 52 -39.64 29.02 -27.84
N ASN A 53 -39.07 27.94 -28.41
CA ASN A 53 -39.05 27.60 -29.85
C ASN A 53 -37.74 26.92 -30.33
N THR A 54 -37.90 25.73 -30.90
CA THR A 54 -37.05 25.05 -31.92
C THR A 54 -37.51 25.54 -33.33
N PRO A 55 -36.90 25.25 -34.52
CA PRO A 55 -35.92 24.20 -34.86
C PRO A 55 -34.83 24.52 -35.94
N GLN A 56 -33.94 23.53 -36.14
CA GLN A 56 -33.21 23.11 -37.37
C GLN A 56 -32.46 24.13 -38.28
N LYS A 57 -31.16 23.89 -38.52
CA LYS A 57 -30.62 23.56 -39.89
C LYS A 57 -29.14 23.12 -39.91
N THR A 58 -28.92 22.16 -40.80
CA THR A 58 -27.72 21.65 -41.50
C THR A 58 -26.52 22.60 -41.74
N SER A 59 -25.27 22.08 -41.73
CA SER A 59 -24.47 21.83 -42.95
C SER A 59 -22.98 21.47 -42.68
N GLN A 60 -22.52 20.45 -43.42
CA GLN A 60 -21.25 20.30 -44.15
C GLN A 60 -19.86 20.42 -43.48
N ALA A 61 -19.18 19.27 -43.54
CA ALA A 61 -17.77 18.99 -43.85
C ALA A 61 -16.75 20.13 -43.99
N ASN A 62 -15.57 19.93 -43.39
CA ASN A 62 -14.33 20.06 -44.14
C ASN A 62 -13.17 19.22 -43.57
N THR A 63 -12.44 18.66 -44.53
CA THR A 63 -11.35 17.69 -44.48
C THR A 63 -10.01 18.36 -44.18
N GLN A 64 -9.06 17.66 -43.54
CA GLN A 64 -7.66 17.66 -44.00
C GLN A 64 -6.88 16.43 -43.50
N LYS A 65 -6.41 15.63 -44.47
CA LYS A 65 -5.45 14.52 -44.37
C LYS A 65 -4.06 15.05 -44.75
N SER A 66 -3.01 14.56 -44.10
CA SER A 66 -1.70 14.27 -44.69
C SER A 66 -1.05 13.14 -43.87
N LEU A 67 -0.86 11.92 -44.38
CA LEU A 67 0.19 11.41 -45.29
C LEU A 67 1.62 11.51 -44.73
N ILE A 68 2.15 10.40 -44.22
CA ILE A 68 3.58 10.05 -44.33
C ILE A 68 3.68 8.59 -44.76
N GLU A 69 4.45 8.41 -45.83
CA GLU A 69 4.68 7.20 -46.59
C GLU A 69 5.97 6.50 -46.12
N SER A 70 5.96 5.18 -46.29
CA SER A 70 6.99 4.18 -45.97
C SER A 70 8.26 4.23 -46.83
N LYS A 71 9.39 3.74 -46.29
CA LYS A 71 10.45 3.05 -47.08
C LYS A 71 11.21 2.00 -46.25
N LYS A 72 11.47 0.85 -46.89
CA LYS A 72 12.11 -0.40 -46.42
C LYS A 72 13.58 -0.50 -46.91
N GLN A 73 14.27 -1.55 -46.40
CA GLN A 73 15.50 -2.26 -46.87
C GLN A 73 16.79 -1.92 -46.08
N GLU A 74 17.74 -2.82 -45.78
CA GLU A 74 17.87 -4.30 -45.81
C GLU A 74 19.12 -4.73 -44.96
N HIS A 75 19.28 -6.03 -44.75
CA HIS A 75 20.29 -6.80 -43.96
C HIS A 75 21.80 -6.44 -44.04
N LYS A 76 22.54 -6.67 -42.92
CA LYS A 76 23.58 -7.75 -42.81
C LYS A 76 24.28 -7.86 -41.44
N LYS A 77 24.40 -9.12 -40.99
CA LYS A 77 25.48 -9.81 -40.23
C LYS A 77 25.74 -9.52 -38.73
N THR A 78 25.53 -10.56 -37.93
CA THR A 78 26.16 -10.92 -36.63
C THR A 78 27.62 -11.40 -36.81
N PRO A 79 28.48 -11.39 -35.76
CA PRO A 79 28.59 -12.53 -34.83
C PRO A 79 28.78 -12.19 -33.33
N ASP A 80 28.12 -13.02 -32.51
CA ASP A 80 28.53 -13.68 -31.25
C ASP A 80 29.50 -12.99 -30.26
N SER A 81 29.02 -12.77 -29.02
CA SER A 81 29.76 -13.21 -27.82
C SER A 81 28.79 -13.46 -26.66
N THR A 82 28.70 -14.74 -26.31
CA THR A 82 28.14 -15.29 -25.09
C THR A 82 29.13 -15.13 -23.94
N LYS A 83 28.69 -14.60 -22.78
CA LYS A 83 28.84 -15.18 -21.41
C LYS A 83 28.78 -14.15 -20.27
N ALA A 84 28.03 -14.56 -19.24
CA ALA A 84 28.08 -14.17 -17.82
C ALA A 84 27.59 -12.75 -17.48
N LEU A 85 26.73 -12.52 -16.49
CA LEU A 85 26.54 -13.23 -15.24
C LEU A 85 25.08 -13.07 -14.76
N GLU A 86 24.31 -14.16 -14.86
CA GLU A 86 23.09 -14.35 -14.08
C GLU A 86 23.52 -14.60 -12.62
N SER A 87 23.29 -13.65 -11.71
CA SER A 87 23.21 -13.95 -10.27
C SER A 87 22.65 -12.75 -9.49
N SER A 88 21.32 -12.62 -9.47
CA SER A 88 20.64 -12.11 -8.28
C SER A 88 19.42 -12.99 -8.05
N THR A 89 19.70 -14.18 -7.54
CA THR A 89 18.72 -15.09 -6.97
C THR A 89 17.77 -14.30 -6.06
N LYS A 90 16.52 -14.21 -6.52
CA LYS A 90 15.32 -13.90 -5.76
C LYS A 90 15.31 -14.80 -4.52
N LYS A 91 15.86 -14.30 -3.42
CA LYS A 91 15.84 -14.99 -2.12
C LYS A 91 14.44 -14.78 -1.56
N THR A 92 13.51 -15.62 -1.99
CA THR A 92 12.21 -15.81 -1.33
C THR A 92 12.51 -16.28 0.09
N SER A 93 12.51 -15.33 1.02
CA SER A 93 12.47 -15.63 2.45
C SER A 93 11.14 -16.32 2.73
N LYS A 94 11.21 -17.63 2.98
CA LYS A 94 10.11 -18.47 3.47
C LYS A 94 9.47 -17.80 4.71
N PRO A 95 8.14 -17.62 4.80
CA PRO A 95 7.54 -17.06 6.00
C PRO A 95 7.67 -18.06 7.15
N ALA A 96 8.17 -17.58 8.29
CA ALA A 96 8.01 -18.26 9.56
C ALA A 96 6.53 -18.18 9.97
N ASP A 97 5.97 -19.32 10.35
CA ASP A 97 4.62 -19.55 10.87
C ASP A 97 3.44 -19.41 9.88
N THR A 98 3.27 -20.42 9.02
CA THR A 98 2.19 -20.52 8.03
C THR A 98 0.93 -21.18 8.62
N ASP A 99 0.27 -20.49 9.54
CA ASP A 99 -1.08 -20.87 10.01
C ASP A 99 -2.18 -20.07 9.27
N SER A 100 -1.84 -19.44 8.13
CA SER A 100 -2.87 -18.88 7.24
C SER A 100 -3.44 -19.99 6.36
N LYS A 101 -4.77 -20.09 6.34
CA LYS A 101 -5.53 -20.97 5.46
C LYS A 101 -5.27 -20.68 3.97
N TYR A 102 -4.81 -19.47 3.64
CA TYR A 102 -4.64 -19.00 2.27
C TYR A 102 -3.17 -18.80 1.94
N THR A 103 -2.68 -19.53 0.93
CA THR A 103 -1.36 -19.26 0.36
C THR A 103 -1.40 -18.05 -0.56
N GLN A 104 -0.26 -17.38 -0.77
CA GLN A 104 -0.18 -16.24 -1.69
C GLN A 104 -0.65 -16.59 -3.11
N ASN A 105 -0.30 -17.78 -3.61
CA ASN A 105 -0.78 -18.25 -4.91
C ASN A 105 -2.30 -18.46 -4.93
N MET A 106 -2.92 -18.92 -3.83
CA MET A 106 -4.39 -19.02 -3.77
C MET A 106 -5.02 -17.63 -3.86
N LEU A 107 -4.50 -16.64 -3.14
CA LEU A 107 -5.00 -15.27 -3.14
C LEU A 107 -4.89 -14.61 -4.53
N GLU A 108 -3.80 -14.85 -5.25
CA GLU A 108 -3.58 -14.34 -6.60
C GLU A 108 -4.55 -14.89 -7.64
N ASN A 109 -5.09 -16.08 -7.39
CA ASN A 109 -6.00 -16.78 -8.30
C ASN A 109 -7.47 -16.72 -7.87
N ILE A 110 -7.83 -15.85 -6.91
CA ILE A 110 -9.22 -15.61 -6.54
C ILE A 110 -9.92 -14.86 -7.67
N ASN A 111 -10.91 -15.52 -8.26
CA ASN A 111 -11.80 -14.93 -9.25
C ASN A 111 -13.02 -14.29 -8.57
N GLY A 112 -13.52 -13.22 -9.16
CA GLY A 112 -14.70 -12.50 -8.68
C GLY A 112 -15.14 -11.45 -9.69
N GLU A 113 -16.13 -10.65 -9.32
CA GLU A 113 -16.56 -9.52 -10.12
C GLU A 113 -15.54 -8.39 -9.97
N GLN A 114 -14.80 -8.09 -11.05
CA GLN A 114 -13.86 -6.98 -11.06
C GLN A 114 -14.57 -5.69 -11.43
N ARG A 115 -14.34 -4.64 -10.64
CA ARG A 115 -14.85 -3.30 -10.91
C ARG A 115 -13.71 -2.31 -10.96
N LYS A 116 -13.81 -1.37 -11.91
CA LYS A 116 -12.96 -0.17 -11.92
C LYS A 116 -13.67 0.91 -11.12
N GLU A 117 -13.01 1.43 -10.11
CA GLU A 117 -13.55 2.44 -9.20
C GLU A 117 -12.51 3.57 -9.02
N GLU A 118 -12.99 4.77 -8.70
CA GLU A 118 -12.11 5.86 -8.27
C GLU A 118 -12.07 5.86 -6.74
N VAL A 119 -10.86 5.86 -6.17
CA VAL A 119 -10.64 5.76 -4.73
C VAL A 119 -9.84 6.97 -4.27
N GLU A 120 -10.33 7.67 -3.26
CA GLU A 120 -9.60 8.73 -2.59
C GLU A 120 -9.00 8.20 -1.28
N GLU A 121 -7.67 8.16 -1.19
CA GLU A 121 -6.93 7.77 0.02
C GLU A 121 -5.90 8.84 0.36
N ASP A 122 -5.88 9.27 1.62
CA ASP A 122 -5.02 10.34 2.14
C ASP A 122 -5.11 11.69 1.38
N GLY A 123 -6.19 11.94 0.64
CA GLY A 123 -6.31 13.14 -0.21
C GLY A 123 -5.60 13.01 -1.57
N HIS A 124 -5.32 11.78 -1.99
CA HIS A 124 -4.91 11.43 -3.35
C HIS A 124 -5.98 10.56 -4.01
N THR A 125 -6.24 10.83 -5.29
CA THR A 125 -7.18 10.07 -6.10
C THR A 125 -6.43 9.01 -6.90
N TYR A 126 -6.93 7.78 -6.85
CA TYR A 126 -6.39 6.61 -7.55
C TYR A 126 -7.47 5.99 -8.42
N GLU A 127 -7.06 5.44 -9.57
CA GLU A 127 -7.90 4.45 -10.25
C GLU A 127 -7.67 3.09 -9.58
N ALA A 128 -8.73 2.35 -9.26
CA ALA A 128 -8.63 1.05 -8.63
C ALA A 128 -9.28 -0.03 -9.48
N ILE A 129 -8.65 -1.20 -9.55
CA ILE A 129 -9.29 -2.45 -9.98
C ILE A 129 -9.48 -3.31 -8.74
N ILE A 130 -10.73 -3.57 -8.38
CA ILE A 130 -11.09 -4.25 -7.13
C ILE A 130 -11.89 -5.51 -7.47
N THR A 131 -11.50 -6.64 -6.88
CA THR A 131 -12.24 -7.91 -6.99
C THR A 131 -13.25 -8.04 -5.85
N TYR A 132 -14.52 -8.19 -6.21
CA TYR A 132 -15.64 -8.36 -5.28
C TYR A 132 -16.24 -9.77 -5.38
N LYS A 133 -16.89 -10.24 -4.30
CA LYS A 133 -17.84 -11.35 -4.42
C LYS A 133 -19.00 -10.95 -5.35
N PRO A 134 -19.49 -11.87 -6.22
CA PRO A 134 -20.56 -11.58 -7.17
C PRO A 134 -21.78 -10.94 -6.50
N ASP A 135 -22.34 -9.92 -7.14
CA ASP A 135 -23.55 -9.21 -6.68
C ASP A 135 -23.43 -8.57 -5.29
N THR A 136 -22.21 -8.39 -4.78
CA THR A 136 -21.95 -7.72 -3.50
C THR A 136 -20.96 -6.56 -3.65
N LYS A 137 -20.69 -5.87 -2.55
CA LYS A 137 -19.57 -4.92 -2.39
C LYS A 137 -18.54 -5.44 -1.37
N ILE A 138 -18.46 -6.76 -1.20
CA ILE A 138 -17.48 -7.41 -0.31
C ILE A 138 -16.21 -7.71 -1.12
N LYS A 139 -15.11 -7.02 -0.81
CA LYS A 139 -13.80 -7.26 -1.41
C LYS A 139 -13.36 -8.69 -1.09
N HIS A 140 -13.01 -9.44 -2.12
CA HIS A 140 -12.58 -10.83 -2.01
C HIS A 140 -11.71 -11.18 -3.22
N GLY A 141 -10.40 -11.19 -3.02
CA GLY A 141 -9.39 -11.32 -4.05
C GLY A 141 -8.49 -10.09 -4.14
N LYS A 142 -7.91 -9.89 -5.33
CA LYS A 142 -6.91 -8.84 -5.57
C LYS A 142 -7.56 -7.46 -5.72
N GLU A 143 -6.90 -6.48 -5.12
CA GLU A 143 -7.09 -5.06 -5.35
C GLU A 143 -5.78 -4.47 -5.89
N THR A 144 -5.89 -3.58 -6.86
CA THR A 144 -4.74 -2.83 -7.39
C THR A 144 -5.13 -1.39 -7.59
N LEU A 145 -4.41 -0.47 -6.94
CA LEU A 145 -4.56 0.96 -7.12
C LEU A 145 -3.48 1.43 -8.09
N TYR A 146 -3.86 2.35 -8.95
CA TYR A 146 -3.04 2.97 -9.96
C TYR A 146 -3.00 4.47 -9.72
N TYR A 147 -1.82 5.07 -9.82
CA TYR A 147 -1.71 6.50 -10.01
C TYR A 147 -2.47 6.91 -11.27
N LEU A 148 -2.96 8.15 -11.34
CA LEU A 148 -3.66 8.67 -12.52
C LEU A 148 -2.84 8.61 -13.83
N GLY A 149 -1.51 8.44 -13.73
CA GLY A 149 -0.62 8.18 -14.88
C GLY A 149 -0.49 6.71 -15.28
N GLY A 150 -1.23 5.79 -14.65
CA GLY A 150 -1.25 4.35 -14.95
C GLY A 150 -0.22 3.49 -14.22
N GLY A 151 0.74 4.08 -13.49
CA GLY A 151 1.68 3.32 -12.65
C GLY A 151 0.98 2.68 -11.45
N VAL A 152 1.38 1.47 -11.06
CA VAL A 152 0.84 0.80 -9.86
C VAL A 152 1.26 1.59 -8.62
N ALA A 153 0.30 1.94 -7.78
CA ALA A 153 0.52 2.58 -6.49
C ALA A 153 0.50 1.56 -5.35
N GLN A 154 -0.44 0.61 -5.40
CA GLN A 154 -0.64 -0.38 -4.34
C GLN A 154 -1.18 -1.71 -4.90
N VAL A 155 -0.77 -2.81 -4.27
CA VAL A 155 -1.38 -4.13 -4.45
C VAL A 155 -1.75 -4.68 -3.08
N ALA A 156 -2.98 -5.15 -2.95
CA ALA A 156 -3.51 -5.77 -1.74
C ALA A 156 -4.38 -6.98 -2.09
N PHE A 157 -4.52 -7.93 -1.16
CA PHE A 157 -5.46 -9.03 -1.30
C PHE A 157 -6.40 -9.07 -0.10
N TYR A 158 -7.64 -9.49 -0.36
CA TYR A 158 -8.70 -9.52 0.63
C TYR A 158 -9.40 -10.88 0.67
N ILE A 159 -9.80 -11.29 1.86
CA ILE A 159 -10.81 -12.32 2.09
C ILE A 159 -11.90 -11.67 2.91
N ASP A 160 -13.07 -11.49 2.32
CA ASP A 160 -14.28 -10.99 3.02
C ASP A 160 -14.03 -9.64 3.70
N ASN A 161 -13.55 -8.66 2.92
CA ASN A 161 -13.13 -7.32 3.33
C ASN A 161 -11.92 -7.27 4.29
N LYS A 162 -11.34 -8.39 4.69
CA LYS A 162 -10.14 -8.42 5.53
C LYS A 162 -8.90 -8.59 4.67
N LYS A 163 -7.88 -7.74 4.86
CA LYS A 163 -6.57 -7.92 4.20
C LYS A 163 -5.98 -9.29 4.56
N GLU A 164 -5.46 -10.00 3.58
CA GLU A 164 -4.88 -11.32 3.74
C GLU A 164 -3.68 -11.45 2.78
N GLY A 165 -2.56 -12.02 3.23
CA GLY A 165 -1.37 -12.19 2.43
C GLY A 165 -0.60 -10.90 2.16
N LEU A 166 0.06 -10.85 1.00
CA LEU A 166 1.04 -9.81 0.64
C LEU A 166 0.37 -8.46 0.36
N TYR A 167 0.93 -7.39 0.91
CA TYR A 167 0.55 -6.01 0.67
C TYR A 167 1.77 -5.21 0.27
N GLN A 168 1.66 -4.45 -0.82
CA GLN A 168 2.78 -3.71 -1.40
C GLN A 168 2.37 -2.30 -1.78
N ILE A 169 3.26 -1.35 -1.55
CA ILE A 169 3.14 0.05 -2.01
C ILE A 169 4.36 0.37 -2.87
N PHE A 170 4.12 1.05 -3.98
CA PHE A 170 5.12 1.49 -4.93
C PHE A 170 5.16 3.02 -4.99
N SER A 171 6.30 3.59 -5.39
CA SER A 171 6.41 5.01 -5.73
C SER A 171 5.83 5.31 -7.11
N GLN A 172 5.69 6.59 -7.47
CA GLN A 172 5.26 7.01 -8.81
C GLN A 172 6.22 6.51 -9.92
N GLU A 173 7.49 6.31 -9.58
CA GLU A 173 8.52 5.75 -10.45
C GLU A 173 8.50 4.21 -10.49
N GLY A 174 7.57 3.56 -9.79
CA GLY A 174 7.42 2.10 -9.76
C GLY A 174 8.38 1.39 -8.79
N VAL A 175 9.06 2.11 -7.91
CA VAL A 175 9.96 1.53 -6.91
C VAL A 175 9.14 0.97 -5.75
N LEU A 176 9.38 -0.28 -5.34
CA LEU A 176 8.77 -0.83 -4.12
C LEU A 176 9.25 -0.02 -2.91
N VAL A 177 8.33 0.53 -2.12
CA VAL A 177 8.65 1.36 -0.94
C VAL A 177 8.18 0.74 0.37
N TYR A 178 7.22 -0.17 0.31
CA TYR A 178 6.68 -0.87 1.46
C TYR A 178 6.19 -2.26 1.06
N GLU A 179 6.52 -3.26 1.87
CA GLU A 179 6.04 -4.63 1.74
C GLU A 179 5.65 -5.13 3.13
N ALA A 180 4.46 -5.69 3.28
CA ALA A 180 4.03 -6.33 4.51
C ALA A 180 3.12 -7.51 4.24
N TYR A 181 2.95 -8.37 5.24
CA TYR A 181 2.00 -9.47 5.20
C TYR A 181 0.86 -9.21 6.19
N TYR A 182 -0.35 -9.60 5.79
CA TYR A 182 -1.55 -9.51 6.60
C TYR A 182 -2.17 -10.89 6.80
N LYS A 183 -2.83 -11.07 7.93
CA LYS A 183 -3.63 -12.25 8.26
C LYS A 183 -4.90 -11.76 8.96
N ASN A 184 -6.07 -12.10 8.42
CA ASN A 184 -7.37 -11.69 8.95
C ASN A 184 -7.50 -10.17 9.21
N GLY A 185 -6.89 -9.35 8.36
CA GLY A 185 -6.91 -7.89 8.46
C GLY A 185 -5.84 -7.28 9.36
N LEU A 186 -5.03 -8.09 10.05
CA LEU A 186 -3.96 -7.63 10.94
C LEU A 186 -2.59 -7.86 10.31
N LEU A 187 -1.63 -6.96 10.57
CA LEU A 187 -0.23 -7.18 10.19
C LEU A 187 0.29 -8.46 10.85
N HIS A 188 0.90 -9.34 10.06
CA HIS A 188 1.38 -10.62 10.52
C HIS A 188 2.53 -11.11 9.64
N GLY A 189 3.64 -11.50 10.24
CA GLY A 189 4.87 -11.86 9.55
C GLY A 189 5.73 -10.65 9.21
N LEU A 190 6.47 -10.75 8.11
CA LEU A 190 7.53 -9.82 7.77
C LEU A 190 6.98 -8.49 7.23
N CYS A 191 7.59 -7.39 7.66
CA CYS A 191 7.37 -6.05 7.14
C CYS A 191 8.72 -5.44 6.74
N ARG A 192 8.78 -4.84 5.56
CA ARG A 192 9.97 -4.22 5.00
C ARG A 192 9.64 -2.84 4.46
N ILE A 193 10.57 -1.92 4.69
CA ILE A 193 10.48 -0.54 4.23
C ILE A 193 11.71 -0.27 3.38
N PHE A 194 11.49 0.37 2.24
CA PHE A 194 12.54 0.64 1.26
C PHE A 194 12.69 2.14 1.00
N GLU A 195 13.87 2.55 0.55
CA GLU A 195 14.17 3.92 0.16
C GLU A 195 13.54 4.23 -1.20
N VAL A 196 12.83 5.37 -1.27
CA VAL A 196 11.95 5.70 -2.40
C VAL A 196 12.67 5.81 -3.74
N LYS A 197 13.93 6.28 -3.76
CA LYS A 197 14.65 6.53 -5.02
C LYS A 197 15.40 5.30 -5.54
N SER A 198 15.99 4.52 -4.63
CA SER A 198 16.91 3.43 -4.95
C SER A 198 16.30 2.04 -4.74
N GLY A 199 15.21 1.94 -3.98
CA GLY A 199 14.62 0.67 -3.57
C GLY A 199 15.49 -0.10 -2.56
N LYS A 200 16.53 0.53 -1.99
CA LYS A 200 17.36 -0.11 -0.96
C LYS A 200 16.55 -0.34 0.32
N LEU A 201 16.74 -1.49 0.95
CA LEU A 201 16.11 -1.82 2.22
C LEU A 201 16.56 -0.83 3.31
N LYS A 202 15.59 -0.18 3.98
CA LYS A 202 15.83 0.73 5.10
C LYS A 202 15.61 0.05 6.44
N SER A 203 14.59 -0.81 6.52
CA SER A 203 14.31 -1.57 7.72
C SER A 203 13.50 -2.83 7.42
N GLU A 204 13.67 -3.83 8.27
CA GLU A 204 12.84 -5.01 8.33
C GLU A 204 12.45 -5.31 9.78
N MET A 205 11.24 -5.84 9.97
CA MET A 205 10.69 -6.19 11.28
C MET A 205 9.61 -7.25 11.13
N ASN A 206 9.26 -7.96 12.20
CA ASN A 206 8.16 -8.92 12.19
C ASN A 206 6.99 -8.44 13.06
N PHE A 207 5.81 -8.89 12.68
CA PHE A 207 4.56 -8.66 13.41
C PHE A 207 3.87 -9.99 13.72
N ALA A 208 3.19 -10.05 14.86
CA ALA A 208 2.28 -11.11 15.23
C ALA A 208 0.95 -10.48 15.66
N ASN A 209 -0.10 -10.73 14.89
CA ASN A 209 -1.47 -10.28 15.18
C ASN A 209 -1.57 -8.76 15.42
N GLY A 210 -0.92 -7.98 14.55
CA GLY A 210 -0.91 -6.51 14.60
C GLY A 210 0.14 -5.91 15.53
N ALA A 211 0.76 -6.69 16.41
CA ALA A 211 1.81 -6.22 17.32
C ALA A 211 3.21 -6.58 16.79
N GLN A 212 4.17 -5.67 16.92
CA GLN A 212 5.56 -5.95 16.54
C GLN A 212 6.17 -7.02 17.47
N GLU A 213 6.85 -7.99 16.89
CA GLU A 213 7.42 -9.14 17.61
C GLU A 213 8.80 -9.49 17.05
N GLY A 214 9.77 -9.75 17.93
CA GLY A 214 11.13 -10.11 17.56
C GLY A 214 12.02 -8.93 17.19
N GLU A 215 13.12 -9.22 16.49
CA GLU A 215 14.14 -8.24 16.13
C GLU A 215 13.70 -7.36 14.95
N MET A 216 13.78 -6.05 15.14
CA MET A 216 13.80 -5.04 14.08
C MET A 216 15.23 -4.76 13.67
N ARG A 217 15.47 -4.62 12.37
CA ARG A 217 16.77 -4.21 11.81
C ARG A 217 16.61 -2.93 11.01
N ILE A 218 17.57 -2.02 11.15
CA ILE A 218 17.64 -0.76 10.43
C ILE A 218 18.98 -0.69 9.72
N TYR A 219 18.96 -0.26 8.47
CA TYR A 219 20.14 -0.18 7.61
C TYR A 219 20.48 1.27 7.28
N ASP A 220 21.77 1.54 7.10
CA ASP A 220 22.24 2.85 6.64
C ASP A 220 22.06 3.04 5.11
N THR A 221 22.52 4.18 4.58
CA THR A 221 22.42 4.51 3.15
C THR A 221 23.29 3.64 2.24
N ALA A 222 24.32 3.00 2.80
CA ALA A 222 25.16 2.01 2.13
C ALA A 222 24.54 0.61 2.15
N GLY A 223 23.52 0.37 2.98
CA GLY A 223 22.87 -0.93 3.18
C GLY A 223 23.50 -1.78 4.27
N ARG A 224 24.37 -1.18 5.12
CA ARG A 224 24.99 -1.86 6.26
C ARG A 224 24.03 -1.84 7.44
N LEU A 225 24.07 -2.89 8.28
CA LEU A 225 23.28 -2.94 9.50
C LEU A 225 23.72 -1.81 10.43
N TRP A 226 22.80 -0.92 10.80
CA TRP A 226 23.07 0.25 11.61
C TRP A 226 22.50 0.09 13.02
N HIS A 227 21.27 -0.43 13.14
CA HIS A 227 20.66 -0.73 14.43
C HIS A 227 19.89 -2.05 14.43
N THR A 228 19.85 -2.68 15.60
CA THR A 228 18.84 -3.68 15.94
C THR A 228 18.07 -3.30 17.20
N LEU A 229 16.79 -3.68 17.27
CA LEU A 229 15.94 -3.48 18.43
C LEU A 229 15.04 -4.71 18.62
N GLU A 230 15.02 -5.28 19.82
CA GLU A 230 14.12 -6.39 20.16
C GLU A 230 12.76 -5.89 20.64
N TYR A 231 11.69 -6.46 20.09
CA TYR A 231 10.30 -6.18 20.44
C TYR A 231 9.58 -7.43 20.94
N ARG A 232 8.63 -7.22 21.85
CA ARG A 232 7.65 -8.22 22.27
C ARG A 232 6.31 -7.56 22.51
N GLY A 233 5.25 -8.05 21.86
CA GLY A 233 3.90 -7.53 22.03
C GLY A 233 3.80 -6.02 21.75
N GLY A 234 4.52 -5.54 20.73
CA GLY A 234 4.53 -4.14 20.31
C GLY A 234 5.42 -3.20 21.15
N LYS A 235 6.09 -3.70 22.19
CA LYS A 235 6.96 -2.90 23.06
C LYS A 235 8.42 -3.30 22.87
N LYS A 236 9.35 -2.35 23.02
CA LYS A 236 10.78 -2.65 23.11
C LYS A 236 11.01 -3.50 24.35
N ASN A 237 11.53 -4.71 24.14
CA ASN A 237 11.73 -5.67 25.21
C ASN A 237 12.87 -6.61 24.83
N GLY A 238 14.03 -6.38 25.42
CA GLY A 238 15.28 -7.01 25.04
C GLY A 238 16.37 -6.00 24.68
N THR A 239 17.35 -6.44 23.89
CA THR A 239 18.55 -5.64 23.61
C THR A 239 18.41 -4.81 22.34
N ALA A 240 18.75 -3.52 22.41
CA ALA A 240 19.00 -2.68 21.25
C ALA A 240 20.51 -2.50 21.04
N LYS A 241 20.97 -2.59 19.79
CA LYS A 241 22.38 -2.45 19.42
C LYS A 241 22.56 -1.41 18.33
N GLU A 242 23.65 -0.66 18.43
CA GLU A 242 24.16 0.23 17.38
C GLU A 242 25.49 -0.31 16.87
N PHE A 243 25.66 -0.30 15.56
CA PHE A 243 26.81 -0.85 14.88
C PHE A 243 27.58 0.26 14.16
N ASP A 244 28.91 0.15 14.16
CA ASP A 244 29.76 0.98 13.31
C ASP A 244 29.81 0.47 11.87
N ASP A 245 30.56 1.21 11.05
CA ASP A 245 30.80 0.93 9.64
C ASP A 245 31.44 -0.43 9.34
N ASN A 246 32.07 -1.06 10.34
CA ASN A 246 32.70 -2.39 10.26
C ASN A 246 31.81 -3.50 10.84
N GLY A 247 30.61 -3.15 11.34
CA GLY A 247 29.69 -4.08 11.99
C GLY A 247 30.04 -4.40 13.46
N LYS A 248 30.93 -3.63 14.10
CA LYS A 248 31.21 -3.77 15.54
C LYS A 248 30.10 -3.06 16.33
N VAL A 249 29.61 -3.71 17.39
CA VAL A 249 28.68 -3.08 18.33
C VAL A 249 29.40 -1.98 19.12
N VAL A 250 28.96 -0.74 18.93
CA VAL A 250 29.49 0.45 19.63
C VAL A 250 28.61 0.89 20.79
N ARG A 251 27.33 0.51 20.78
CA ARG A 251 26.39 0.78 21.86
C ARG A 251 25.40 -0.36 22.03
N GLU A 252 25.08 -0.64 23.28
CA GLU A 252 24.12 -1.66 23.68
C GLU A 252 23.22 -1.11 24.79
N VAL A 253 21.91 -1.18 24.59
CA VAL A 253 20.90 -0.70 25.55
C VAL A 253 19.90 -1.82 25.82
N LEU A 254 19.63 -2.11 27.09
CA LEU A 254 18.64 -3.10 27.49
C LEU A 254 17.31 -2.42 27.79
N TYR A 255 16.23 -2.92 27.19
CA TYR A 255 14.86 -2.46 27.42
C TYR A 255 14.00 -3.54 28.08
N SER A 256 13.05 -3.11 28.89
CA SER A 256 11.94 -3.94 29.39
C SER A 256 10.65 -3.13 29.34
N ASN A 257 9.70 -3.55 28.51
CA ASN A 257 8.42 -2.85 28.30
C ASN A 257 8.59 -1.34 28.02
N ASP A 258 9.38 -1.01 27.00
CA ASP A 258 9.75 0.35 26.59
C ASP A 258 10.64 1.14 27.56
N MET A 259 10.87 0.64 28.76
CA MET A 259 11.75 1.26 29.75
C MET A 259 13.19 0.84 29.53
N GLU A 260 14.09 1.83 29.40
CA GLU A 260 15.54 1.59 29.40
C GLU A 260 15.98 1.13 30.80
N ILE A 261 16.60 -0.04 30.87
CA ILE A 261 17.09 -0.66 32.11
C ILE A 261 18.60 -0.42 32.28
N SER A 262 19.37 -0.43 31.19
CA SER A 262 20.79 -0.13 31.23
C SER A 262 21.33 0.28 29.87
N ASN A 263 22.43 1.04 29.86
CA ASN A 263 23.14 1.46 28.67
C ASN A 263 24.64 1.23 28.86
N LYS A 264 25.27 0.55 27.90
CA LYS A 264 26.70 0.28 27.86
C LYS A 264 27.26 0.77 26.53
N ALA A 265 28.10 1.79 26.58
CA ALA A 265 28.94 2.18 25.44
C ALA A 265 30.15 1.24 25.36
N LYS A 266 30.44 0.73 24.16
CA LYS A 266 31.62 -0.10 23.88
C LYS A 266 32.54 0.69 22.97
N PHE A 267 33.52 1.36 23.55
CA PHE A 267 34.59 2.05 22.82
C PHE A 267 35.64 1.02 22.38
#